data_AF-A0AAX4JQX3-F1
#
_entry.id   AF-A0AAX4JQX3-F1
#
_cell.length_a   1.000
_cell.length_b   1.000
_cell.length_c   1.000
_cell.angle_alpha   90.00
_cell.angle_beta   90.00
_cell.angle_gamma   90.00
#
_symmetry.space_group_name_H-M   'P 1'
#
loop_
_entity.id
_entity.type
_entity.pdbx_description
1 polymer ?
#
loop_
_entity_poly.entity_id
_entity_poly.type
_entity_poly.pdbx_seq_one_letter_code
_entity_poly.pdbx_strand_id
1 'polypeptide(L)'
;MRRINPKRVDQGKLNDQSRLFTLDKRNNIGYFSLEEHSSEWCHNNETIGITIPNCKTLRLRLNDDNGCLHYEYYSQSYLSRFQYILDDGNSCKFLTNLHPKTLILDNYLLGKTEIMFSKSLPKSFWLKIETLVLILPSFQDGLFDSFQSTSAINSKKNDLPKLLKIYWIFMPTPKVKNEIPKNAAKSIAYYHRGYPRIQPAPPHQHELIISSVIWPNVPITYINSGSSFLSNSKEEREVFESEYQQATNFRNEKPTTLNHLSKSYQAKFKEFLEEKLISAMRDQQWTEEKQEARLDTIQFKTLEEWMKEDDLKEGLDSEEWEVWADYMSKKNGRVGY
;
A
#
# COMPACT_ATOMS: atom_id res chain seq x y z
N MET A 1 -32.61 22.15 13.54
CA MET A 1 -32.49 21.65 12.15
C MET A 1 -31.05 21.16 11.94
N ARG A 2 -30.84 19.85 11.73
CA ARG A 2 -29.52 19.33 11.33
C ARG A 2 -29.27 19.74 9.87
N ARG A 3 -28.23 20.53 9.61
CA ARG A 3 -27.78 20.81 8.24
C ARG A 3 -27.37 19.49 7.60
N ILE A 4 -28.13 19.03 6.60
CA ILE A 4 -27.74 17.89 5.76
C ILE A 4 -26.49 18.34 5.01
N ASN A 5 -25.38 17.63 5.21
CA ASN A 5 -24.10 17.93 4.57
C ASN A 5 -24.29 17.76 3.04
N PRO A 6 -24.21 18.83 2.22
CA PRO A 6 -24.81 18.83 0.88
C PRO A 6 -24.08 18.01 -0.20
N LYS A 7 -23.04 17.24 0.15
CA LYS A 7 -22.36 16.34 -0.79
C LYS A 7 -21.79 15.11 -0.07
N ARG A 8 -22.65 14.31 0.57
CA ARG A 8 -22.21 12.96 0.94
C ARG A 8 -22.17 12.14 -0.35
N VAL A 9 -20.99 12.03 -0.94
CA VAL A 9 -20.73 11.06 -2.02
C VAL A 9 -21.03 9.69 -1.42
N ASP A 10 -21.96 8.94 -2.02
CA ASP A 10 -22.29 7.62 -1.50
C ASP A 10 -21.05 6.72 -1.59
N GLN A 11 -20.82 5.94 -0.54
CA GLN A 11 -19.76 4.95 -0.47
C GLN A 11 -20.36 3.57 -0.70
N GLY A 12 -19.79 2.81 -1.64
CA GLY A 12 -20.17 1.42 -1.90
C GLY A 12 -19.09 0.46 -1.41
N LYS A 13 -19.50 -0.69 -0.88
CA LYS A 13 -18.62 -1.81 -0.51
C LYS A 13 -19.21 -3.14 -1.02
N LEU A 14 -18.41 -3.97 -1.69
CA LEU A 14 -18.80 -5.34 -2.06
C LEU A 14 -17.74 -6.37 -1.64
N ASN A 15 -18.25 -7.54 -1.29
CA ASN A 15 -17.56 -8.81 -1.10
C ASN A 15 -18.51 -9.96 -1.46
N ASP A 16 -18.08 -11.21 -1.30
CA ASP A 16 -18.88 -12.41 -1.62
C ASP A 16 -20.22 -12.51 -0.87
N GLN A 17 -20.36 -11.80 0.25
CA GLN A 17 -21.55 -11.81 1.09
C GLN A 17 -22.48 -10.63 0.84
N SER A 18 -22.06 -9.68 0.00
CA SER A 18 -22.78 -8.42 -0.20
C SER A 18 -23.92 -8.57 -1.19
N ARG A 19 -25.10 -8.04 -0.84
CA ARG A 19 -26.22 -7.89 -1.79
C ARG A 19 -25.91 -6.78 -2.79
N LEU A 20 -26.40 -6.94 -4.02
CA LEU A 20 -26.20 -5.95 -5.08
C LEU A 20 -26.93 -4.63 -4.78
N PHE A 21 -26.33 -3.51 -5.18
CA PHE A 21 -26.94 -2.19 -5.03
C PHE A 21 -28.15 -2.02 -5.97
N THR A 22 -29.13 -1.23 -5.53
CA THR A 22 -30.19 -0.70 -6.42
C THR A 22 -29.60 0.26 -7.46
N LEU A 23 -30.26 0.44 -8.61
CA LEU A 23 -29.77 1.29 -9.69
C LEU A 23 -29.49 2.74 -9.24
N ASP A 24 -30.41 3.33 -8.46
CA ASP A 24 -30.27 4.69 -7.94
C ASP A 24 -29.04 4.85 -7.04
N LYS A 25 -28.75 3.84 -6.21
CA LYS A 25 -27.54 3.84 -5.38
C LYS A 25 -26.29 3.77 -6.24
N ARG A 26 -26.26 2.95 -7.31
CA ARG A 26 -25.10 2.81 -8.19
C ARG A 26 -24.66 4.12 -8.84
N ASN A 27 -25.63 4.96 -9.23
CA ASN A 27 -25.35 6.23 -9.87
C ASN A 27 -24.78 7.28 -8.91
N ASN A 28 -24.95 7.13 -7.60
CA ASN A 28 -24.45 8.12 -6.62
C ASN A 28 -23.13 7.71 -5.97
N ILE A 29 -22.63 6.50 -6.25
CA ILE A 29 -21.37 6.00 -5.68
C ILE A 29 -20.18 6.64 -6.40
N GLY A 30 -19.51 7.56 -5.71
CA GLY A 30 -18.24 8.15 -6.17
C GLY A 30 -16.99 7.48 -5.61
N TYR A 31 -17.13 6.80 -4.46
CA TYR A 31 -16.08 5.99 -3.84
C TYR A 31 -16.58 4.55 -3.70
N PHE A 32 -15.83 3.60 -4.25
CA PHE A 32 -16.18 2.18 -4.22
C PHE A 32 -15.04 1.34 -3.66
N SER A 33 -15.33 0.44 -2.73
CA SER A 33 -14.37 -0.53 -2.19
C SER A 33 -14.78 -1.95 -2.58
N LEU A 34 -13.86 -2.66 -3.23
CA LEU A 34 -13.98 -4.08 -3.54
C LEU A 34 -13.02 -4.87 -2.67
N GLU A 35 -13.55 -5.81 -1.90
CA GLU A 35 -12.72 -6.79 -1.20
C GLU A 35 -12.34 -7.94 -2.11
N GLU A 36 -11.33 -8.69 -1.69
CA GLU A 36 -11.04 -10.00 -2.24
C GLU A 36 -12.30 -10.88 -2.32
N HIS A 37 -12.38 -11.72 -3.34
CA HIS A 37 -13.55 -12.55 -3.63
C HIS A 37 -13.17 -13.83 -4.40
N SER A 38 -14.10 -14.78 -4.55
CA SER A 38 -13.87 -15.93 -5.42
C SER A 38 -13.81 -15.53 -6.89
N SER A 39 -13.13 -16.33 -7.70
CA SER A 39 -13.22 -16.17 -9.15
C SER A 39 -14.63 -16.48 -9.66
N GLU A 40 -15.35 -17.39 -8.99
CA GLU A 40 -16.74 -17.74 -9.30
C GLU A 40 -17.69 -16.54 -9.14
N TRP A 41 -17.49 -15.70 -8.13
CA TRP A 41 -18.28 -14.49 -7.90
C TRP A 41 -18.23 -13.54 -9.10
N CYS A 42 -17.07 -13.42 -9.76
CA CYS A 42 -16.91 -12.66 -11.00
C CYS A 42 -17.63 -13.24 -12.22
N HIS A 43 -17.90 -14.54 -12.21
CA HIS A 43 -18.53 -15.26 -13.32
C HIS A 43 -20.06 -15.32 -13.19
N ASN A 44 -20.61 -14.98 -12.04
CA ASN A 44 -22.04 -14.93 -11.84
C ASN A 44 -22.66 -13.78 -12.68
N ASN A 45 -23.65 -14.08 -13.52
CA ASN A 45 -24.24 -13.11 -14.44
C ASN A 45 -24.84 -11.87 -13.74
N GLU A 46 -25.23 -12.00 -12.47
CA GLU A 46 -25.76 -10.89 -11.69
C GLU A 46 -24.69 -9.82 -11.36
N THR A 47 -23.41 -10.20 -11.28
CA THR A 47 -22.30 -9.30 -10.95
C THR A 47 -21.70 -8.63 -12.19
N ILE A 48 -21.70 -9.32 -13.33
CA ILE A 48 -21.13 -8.82 -14.61
C ILE A 48 -21.87 -7.58 -15.13
N GLY A 49 -23.16 -7.43 -14.81
CA GLY A 49 -23.99 -6.28 -15.21
C GLY A 49 -23.92 -5.07 -14.28
N ILE A 50 -23.12 -5.11 -13.21
CA ILE A 50 -23.04 -3.99 -12.27
C ILE A 50 -22.14 -2.90 -12.86
N THR A 51 -22.77 -1.78 -13.20
CA THR A 51 -22.06 -0.55 -13.54
C THR A 51 -22.08 0.40 -12.36
N ILE A 52 -20.97 1.09 -12.12
CA ILE A 52 -20.86 2.19 -11.16
C ILE A 52 -20.29 3.38 -11.94
N PRO A 53 -21.12 4.03 -12.76
CA PRO A 53 -20.64 4.96 -13.81
C PRO A 53 -19.94 6.20 -13.24
N ASN A 54 -20.28 6.58 -12.01
CA ASN A 54 -19.73 7.75 -11.34
C ASN A 54 -18.60 7.44 -10.34
N CYS A 55 -18.09 6.20 -10.34
CA CYS A 55 -16.96 5.80 -9.50
C CYS A 55 -15.70 6.57 -9.88
N LYS A 56 -15.30 7.52 -9.03
CA LYS A 56 -14.06 8.31 -9.18
C LYS A 56 -12.89 7.64 -8.50
N THR A 57 -13.14 7.06 -7.32
CA THR A 57 -12.13 6.40 -6.51
C THR A 57 -12.52 4.95 -6.29
N LEU A 58 -11.64 4.05 -6.67
CA LEU A 58 -11.78 2.63 -6.42
C LEU A 58 -10.72 2.18 -5.44
N ARG A 59 -11.14 1.49 -4.39
CA ARG A 59 -10.26 0.78 -3.48
C ARG A 59 -10.37 -0.72 -3.71
N LEU A 60 -9.24 -1.37 -3.90
CA LEU A 60 -9.12 -2.82 -3.93
C LEU A 60 -8.44 -3.26 -2.63
N ARG A 61 -9.13 -4.08 -1.84
CA ARG A 61 -8.55 -4.71 -0.63
C ARG A 61 -8.06 -6.10 -1.00
N LEU A 62 -6.75 -6.21 -1.15
CA LEU A 62 -6.10 -7.43 -1.60
C LEU A 62 -5.93 -8.43 -0.46
N ASN A 63 -5.92 -9.71 -0.80
CA ASN A 63 -5.69 -10.81 0.12
C ASN A 63 -4.36 -10.67 0.86
N ASP A 64 -4.37 -10.90 2.18
CA ASP A 64 -3.19 -10.82 3.06
C ASP A 64 -2.10 -11.84 2.71
N ASP A 65 -2.47 -13.03 2.25
CA ASP A 65 -1.53 -14.10 1.99
C ASP A 65 -0.85 -13.96 0.63
N ASN A 66 -1.54 -13.42 -0.38
CA ASN A 66 -1.07 -13.46 -1.76
C ASN A 66 -1.13 -12.15 -2.56
N GLY A 67 -1.74 -11.09 -2.03
CA GLY A 67 -1.88 -9.82 -2.75
C GLY A 67 -2.76 -9.91 -4.00
N CYS A 68 -3.54 -10.98 -4.17
CA CYS A 68 -4.53 -11.13 -5.22
C CYS A 68 -5.86 -10.48 -4.83
N LEU A 69 -6.64 -10.13 -5.84
CA LEU A 69 -8.07 -9.84 -5.67
C LEU A 69 -8.92 -11.12 -5.60
N HIS A 70 -8.45 -12.23 -6.19
CA HIS A 70 -9.12 -13.52 -6.15
C HIS A 70 -8.39 -14.50 -5.22
N TYR A 71 -9.04 -15.01 -4.16
CA TYR A 71 -8.34 -15.84 -3.16
C TYR A 71 -8.08 -17.29 -3.60
N GLU A 72 -8.82 -17.81 -4.58
CA GLU A 72 -8.76 -19.23 -5.00
C GLU A 72 -7.50 -19.59 -5.79
N TYR A 73 -6.76 -18.59 -6.27
CA TYR A 73 -5.57 -18.76 -7.12
C TYR A 73 -4.41 -19.51 -6.47
N TYR A 74 -4.46 -19.76 -5.16
CA TYR A 74 -3.37 -20.40 -4.41
C TYR A 74 -3.66 -21.83 -3.95
N SER A 75 -4.85 -22.38 -4.23
CA SER A 75 -5.23 -23.72 -3.73
C SER A 75 -4.61 -24.89 -4.51
N GLN A 76 -4.00 -24.66 -5.68
CA GLN A 76 -3.43 -25.72 -6.51
C GLN A 76 -1.89 -25.69 -6.54
N SER A 77 -1.28 -26.86 -6.73
CA SER A 77 0.15 -27.17 -6.62
C SER A 77 1.08 -26.08 -7.18
N TYR A 78 2.29 -25.93 -6.60
CA TYR A 78 3.29 -24.93 -6.99
C TYR A 78 3.57 -24.88 -8.51
N LEU A 79 3.41 -26.00 -9.21
CA LEU A 79 3.56 -26.13 -10.67
C LEU A 79 2.35 -25.63 -11.47
N SER A 80 1.13 -25.80 -10.95
CA SER A 80 -0.09 -25.25 -11.57
C SER A 80 -0.17 -23.72 -11.49
N ARG A 81 0.58 -23.10 -10.57
CA ARG A 81 0.65 -21.63 -10.41
C ARG A 81 1.04 -20.92 -11.70
N PHE A 82 1.99 -21.46 -12.46
CA PHE A 82 2.43 -20.83 -13.71
C PHE A 82 1.43 -21.01 -14.86
N GLN A 83 0.57 -22.04 -14.80
CA GLN A 83 -0.34 -22.36 -15.88
C GLN A 83 -1.64 -21.52 -15.81
N TYR A 84 -2.18 -21.27 -14.61
CA TYR A 84 -3.35 -20.40 -14.44
C TYR A 84 -3.07 -18.90 -14.64
N ILE A 85 -1.82 -18.48 -14.48
CA ILE A 85 -1.37 -17.10 -14.76
C ILE A 85 -1.45 -16.79 -16.27
N LEU A 86 -1.49 -17.80 -17.14
CA LEU A 86 -1.40 -17.64 -18.59
C LEU A 86 -2.74 -17.59 -19.35
N ASP A 87 -3.89 -17.77 -18.71
CA ASP A 87 -5.20 -17.65 -19.40
C ASP A 87 -5.83 -16.25 -19.24
N ASP A 88 -6.12 -15.58 -20.37
CA ASP A 88 -6.76 -14.25 -20.42
C ASP A 88 -8.23 -14.24 -19.94
N GLY A 89 -8.85 -15.40 -19.76
CA GLY A 89 -10.22 -15.54 -19.26
C GLY A 89 -10.41 -15.15 -17.78
N ASN A 90 -9.32 -14.87 -17.08
CA ASN A 90 -9.24 -14.83 -15.62
C ASN A 90 -9.29 -13.41 -15.01
N SER A 91 -9.60 -12.40 -15.81
CA SER A 91 -9.80 -11.03 -15.31
C SER A 91 -11.08 -10.90 -14.47
N CYS A 92 -11.04 -10.05 -13.45
CA CYS A 92 -12.21 -9.69 -12.66
C CYS A 92 -13.18 -8.91 -13.57
N LYS A 93 -14.21 -9.60 -14.09
CA LYS A 93 -15.17 -9.04 -15.06
C LYS A 93 -15.91 -7.82 -14.51
N PHE A 94 -16.12 -7.78 -13.20
CA PHE A 94 -16.71 -6.64 -12.51
C PHE A 94 -15.91 -5.34 -12.72
N LEU A 95 -14.58 -5.43 -12.78
CA LEU A 95 -13.71 -4.25 -12.93
C LEU A 95 -13.63 -3.73 -14.37
N THR A 96 -14.06 -4.51 -15.37
CA THR A 96 -14.05 -4.12 -16.79
C THR A 96 -14.86 -2.85 -17.07
N ASN A 97 -15.95 -2.66 -16.34
CA ASN A 97 -16.87 -1.52 -16.51
C ASN A 97 -16.56 -0.36 -15.54
N LEU A 98 -15.53 -0.49 -14.70
CA LEU A 98 -15.13 0.56 -13.80
C LEU A 98 -14.01 1.40 -14.41
N HIS A 99 -14.14 2.70 -14.19
CA HIS A 99 -13.27 3.71 -14.80
C HIS A 99 -12.83 4.77 -13.78
N PRO A 100 -12.28 4.34 -12.63
CA PRO A 100 -11.84 5.29 -11.62
C PRO A 100 -10.69 6.15 -12.15
N LYS A 101 -10.56 7.35 -11.59
CA LYS A 101 -9.37 8.21 -11.73
C LYS A 101 -8.36 7.92 -10.63
N THR A 102 -8.84 7.52 -9.46
CA THR A 102 -7.99 7.18 -8.31
C THR A 102 -8.13 5.70 -7.99
N LEU A 103 -7.01 4.98 -7.94
CA LEU A 103 -6.93 3.59 -7.50
C LEU A 103 -6.20 3.52 -6.15
N ILE A 104 -6.85 2.91 -5.16
CA ILE A 104 -6.26 2.61 -3.87
C ILE A 104 -6.04 1.10 -3.79
N LEU A 105 -4.80 0.66 -3.69
CA LEU A 105 -4.43 -0.72 -3.43
C LEU A 105 -4.13 -0.86 -1.94
N ASP A 106 -5.09 -1.42 -1.22
CA ASP A 106 -4.94 -1.75 0.19
C ASP A 106 -4.30 -3.12 0.32
N ASN A 107 -3.36 -3.21 1.27
CA ASN A 107 -2.58 -4.40 1.55
C ASN A 107 -1.65 -4.77 0.39
N TYR A 108 -1.00 -3.75 -0.14
CA TYR A 108 -0.12 -3.87 -1.29
C TYR A 108 1.18 -4.60 -0.90
N LEU A 109 1.44 -5.75 -1.52
CA LEU A 109 2.66 -6.54 -1.33
C LEU A 109 3.64 -6.26 -2.48
N LEU A 110 4.74 -5.55 -2.19
CA LEU A 110 5.70 -5.05 -3.18
C LEU A 110 6.34 -6.16 -4.05
N GLY A 111 6.65 -7.32 -3.46
CA GLY A 111 7.21 -8.48 -4.18
C GLY A 111 6.18 -9.32 -4.95
N LYS A 112 4.89 -9.02 -4.84
CA LYS A 112 3.80 -9.72 -5.57
C LYS A 112 3.16 -8.83 -6.62
N THR A 113 3.88 -7.82 -7.06
CA THR A 113 3.43 -6.85 -8.08
C THR A 113 3.11 -7.48 -9.42
N GLU A 114 3.80 -8.55 -9.81
CA GLU A 114 3.44 -9.38 -10.97
C GLU A 114 1.99 -9.83 -10.94
N ILE A 115 1.46 -10.12 -9.74
CA ILE A 115 0.11 -10.62 -9.52
C ILE A 115 -0.92 -9.49 -9.58
N MET A 116 -0.58 -8.28 -9.13
CA MET A 116 -1.48 -7.13 -9.22
C MET A 116 -1.61 -6.60 -10.64
N PHE A 117 -0.53 -6.66 -11.42
CA PHE A 117 -0.56 -6.40 -12.85
C PHE A 117 -0.87 -7.66 -13.67
N SER A 118 -1.11 -8.80 -13.02
CA SER A 118 -1.57 -10.01 -13.67
C SER A 118 -2.99 -9.81 -14.17
N LYS A 119 -3.41 -10.77 -14.99
CA LYS A 119 -4.65 -10.79 -15.75
C LYS A 119 -5.92 -10.48 -14.94
N SER A 120 -5.89 -10.50 -13.59
CA SER A 120 -7.01 -10.10 -12.73
C SER A 120 -7.53 -8.69 -13.00
N LEU A 121 -6.68 -7.74 -13.42
CA LEU A 121 -7.09 -6.38 -13.76
C LEU A 121 -7.05 -6.17 -15.29
N PRO A 122 -8.18 -5.84 -15.95
CA PRO A 122 -8.20 -5.69 -17.40
C PRO A 122 -7.35 -4.49 -17.85
N LYS A 123 -6.65 -4.58 -19.00
CA LYS A 123 -5.76 -3.48 -19.47
C LYS A 123 -6.46 -2.12 -19.56
N SER A 124 -7.71 -2.11 -20.00
CA SER A 124 -8.53 -0.89 -20.14
C SER A 124 -8.76 -0.15 -18.82
N PHE A 125 -8.69 -0.85 -17.69
CA PHE A 125 -8.83 -0.30 -16.35
C PHE A 125 -7.72 0.70 -16.03
N TRP A 126 -6.48 0.37 -16.40
CA TRP A 126 -5.29 1.17 -16.08
C TRP A 126 -5.22 2.48 -16.88
N LEU A 127 -5.83 2.53 -18.07
CA LEU A 127 -5.74 3.67 -18.99
C LEU A 127 -6.33 4.98 -18.46
N LYS A 128 -7.16 4.91 -17.40
CA LYS A 128 -7.85 6.08 -16.82
C LYS A 128 -7.31 6.49 -15.45
N ILE A 129 -6.39 5.72 -14.87
CA ILE A 129 -5.84 6.02 -13.55
C ILE A 129 -4.93 7.24 -13.64
N GLU A 130 -5.29 8.27 -12.88
CA GLU A 130 -4.56 9.52 -12.69
C GLU A 130 -3.79 9.51 -11.36
N THR A 131 -4.34 8.86 -10.32
CA THR A 131 -3.72 8.77 -9.00
C THR A 131 -3.68 7.33 -8.52
N LEU A 132 -2.50 6.90 -8.07
CA LEU A 132 -2.30 5.59 -7.45
C LEU A 132 -1.96 5.76 -5.97
N VAL A 133 -2.71 5.11 -5.09
CA VAL A 133 -2.46 5.09 -3.65
C VAL A 133 -2.14 3.66 -3.25
N LEU A 134 -0.96 3.45 -2.69
CA LEU A 134 -0.43 2.14 -2.33
C LEU A 134 -0.29 2.10 -0.81
N ILE A 135 -1.14 1.30 -0.15
CA ILE A 135 -1.14 1.14 1.30
C ILE A 135 -0.39 -0.16 1.62
N LEU A 136 0.82 -0.04 2.15
CA LEU A 136 1.63 -1.20 2.54
C LEU A 136 1.28 -1.64 3.96
N PRO A 137 1.19 -2.94 4.24
CA PRO A 137 1.09 -3.42 5.61
C PRO A 137 2.35 -3.06 6.43
N SER A 138 2.18 -2.83 7.73
CA SER A 138 3.27 -2.44 8.66
C SER A 138 4.29 -3.54 8.95
N PHE A 139 3.92 -4.80 8.75
CA PHE A 139 4.76 -5.98 8.99
C PHE A 139 4.77 -6.84 7.73
N GLN A 140 5.85 -6.77 6.95
CA GLN A 140 6.24 -7.90 6.11
C GLN A 140 7.53 -8.46 6.67
N ASP A 141 7.42 -9.13 7.81
CA ASP A 141 8.47 -10.04 8.24
C ASP A 141 8.50 -11.20 7.23
N GLY A 142 9.47 -11.21 6.32
CA GLY A 142 9.89 -12.45 5.67
C GLY A 142 9.64 -12.65 4.17
N LEU A 143 9.48 -11.62 3.34
CA LEU A 143 9.51 -11.79 1.87
C LEU A 143 10.86 -11.38 1.26
N PHE A 144 11.95 -11.82 1.87
CA PHE A 144 13.33 -11.52 1.46
C PHE A 144 13.85 -12.33 0.27
N ASP A 145 13.14 -13.35 -0.23
CA ASP A 145 13.74 -14.31 -1.18
C ASP A 145 13.30 -14.19 -2.64
N SER A 146 12.45 -13.23 -3.01
CA SER A 146 12.07 -13.03 -4.42
C SER A 146 12.55 -11.69 -5.00
N PHE A 147 13.84 -11.40 -4.84
CA PHE A 147 14.55 -10.28 -5.49
C PHE A 147 14.56 -10.32 -7.03
N GLN A 148 13.85 -11.27 -7.68
CA GLN A 148 13.96 -11.50 -9.13
C GLN A 148 12.82 -10.91 -9.98
N SER A 149 11.78 -10.28 -9.41
CA SER A 149 10.64 -9.78 -10.19
C SER A 149 10.66 -8.26 -10.45
N THR A 150 11.83 -7.69 -10.76
CA THR A 150 11.93 -6.30 -11.23
C THR A 150 11.44 -6.14 -12.69
N SER A 151 11.23 -7.25 -13.41
CA SER A 151 10.80 -7.29 -14.82
C SER A 151 9.36 -6.80 -15.04
N ALA A 152 8.46 -7.01 -14.07
CA ALA A 152 7.03 -6.78 -14.27
C ALA A 152 6.59 -5.33 -14.11
N ILE A 153 7.23 -4.57 -13.22
CA ILE A 153 6.94 -3.14 -13.07
C ILE A 153 7.54 -2.36 -14.25
N ASN A 154 8.73 -2.75 -14.71
CA ASN A 154 9.42 -2.11 -15.85
C ASN A 154 8.66 -2.25 -17.17
N SER A 155 8.01 -3.39 -17.41
CA SER A 155 7.29 -3.65 -18.67
C SER A 155 5.99 -2.85 -18.84
N LYS A 156 5.53 -2.13 -17.81
CA LYS A 156 4.16 -1.59 -17.75
C LYS A 156 4.06 -0.08 -17.55
N LYS A 157 5.15 0.68 -17.70
CA LYS A 157 5.08 2.15 -17.77
C LYS A 157 4.02 2.63 -18.78
N ASN A 158 3.86 1.90 -19.87
CA ASN A 158 2.88 2.19 -20.92
C ASN A 158 1.43 1.86 -20.55
N ASP A 159 1.19 1.06 -19.51
CA ASP A 159 -0.17 0.67 -19.08
C ASP A 159 -0.86 1.79 -18.28
N LEU A 160 -0.09 2.74 -17.74
CA LEU A 160 -0.55 3.86 -16.91
C LEU A 160 -0.27 5.23 -17.57
N PRO A 161 -0.77 5.48 -18.80
CA PRO A 161 -0.40 6.67 -19.58
C PRO A 161 -0.89 7.99 -18.98
N LYS A 162 -1.86 7.96 -18.07
CA LYS A 162 -2.45 9.14 -17.43
C LYS A 162 -2.00 9.33 -15.98
N LEU A 163 -1.09 8.51 -15.48
CA LEU A 163 -0.68 8.58 -14.08
C LEU A 163 0.03 9.91 -13.81
N LEU A 164 -0.54 10.69 -12.89
CA LEU A 164 -0.06 12.02 -12.50
C LEU A 164 0.57 12.02 -11.11
N LYS A 165 0.20 11.10 -10.21
CA LYS A 165 0.71 11.06 -8.84
C LYS A 165 0.65 9.67 -8.23
N ILE A 166 1.64 9.35 -7.38
CA ILE A 166 1.66 8.14 -6.54
C ILE A 166 1.76 8.54 -5.06
N TYR A 167 0.96 7.91 -4.23
CA TYR A 167 1.07 7.96 -2.78
C TYR A 167 1.47 6.61 -2.23
N TRP A 168 2.54 6.57 -1.44
CA TRP A 168 2.96 5.39 -0.69
C TRP A 168 2.63 5.61 0.78
N ILE A 169 1.66 4.86 1.28
CA ILE A 169 1.21 4.95 2.67
C ILE A 169 1.70 3.70 3.39
N PHE A 170 2.55 3.89 4.39
CA PHE A 170 2.82 2.80 5.32
C PHE A 170 1.59 2.69 6.23
N MET A 171 0.95 1.53 6.38
CA MET A 171 -0.28 1.42 7.17
C MET A 171 0.05 1.53 8.67
N PRO A 172 -0.47 2.50 9.44
CA PRO A 172 -0.07 2.75 10.85
C PRO A 172 -0.41 1.57 11.75
N THR A 173 -1.56 0.97 11.54
CA THR A 173 -2.03 -0.13 12.36
C THR A 173 -1.46 -1.44 11.81
N PRO A 174 -0.82 -2.29 12.64
CA PRO A 174 -0.86 -3.71 12.34
C PRO A 174 -2.34 -4.04 12.14
N LYS A 175 -2.71 -4.59 10.99
CA LYS A 175 -3.95 -5.37 10.91
C LYS A 175 -3.71 -6.54 11.85
N VAL A 176 -3.95 -6.33 13.15
CA VAL A 176 -4.15 -7.39 14.12
C VAL A 176 -5.50 -7.98 13.75
N LYS A 177 -5.56 -8.66 12.60
CA LYS A 177 -6.61 -9.64 12.42
C LYS A 177 -6.30 -10.70 13.46
N ASN A 178 -7.24 -10.82 14.38
CA ASN A 178 -7.39 -11.96 15.26
C ASN A 178 -6.89 -13.21 14.54
N GLU A 179 -5.89 -13.86 15.14
CA GLU A 179 -5.19 -15.03 14.60
C GLU A 179 -4.23 -14.72 13.44
N ILE A 180 -3.04 -14.16 13.76
CA ILE A 180 -1.84 -14.75 13.15
C ILE A 180 -1.96 -16.24 13.47
N PRO A 181 -2.15 -17.14 12.48
CA PRO A 181 -2.26 -18.56 12.77
C PRO A 181 -1.05 -18.92 13.64
N LYS A 182 -1.23 -19.61 14.77
CA LYS A 182 -0.11 -19.94 15.70
C LYS A 182 1.11 -20.54 14.98
N ASN A 183 0.89 -21.08 13.79
CA ASN A 183 1.90 -21.62 12.88
C ASN A 183 2.70 -20.53 12.13
N ALA A 184 2.10 -19.41 11.73
CA ALA A 184 2.78 -18.27 11.11
C ALA A 184 3.72 -17.55 12.09
N ALA A 185 3.32 -17.40 13.35
CA ALA A 185 4.21 -16.88 14.39
C ALA A 185 5.45 -17.78 14.62
N LYS A 186 5.28 -19.10 14.48
CA LYS A 186 6.41 -20.06 14.53
C LYS A 186 7.31 -19.99 13.32
N SER A 187 6.79 -19.81 12.10
CA SER A 187 7.63 -19.63 10.92
C SER A 187 8.42 -18.33 11.00
N ILE A 188 7.81 -17.20 11.39
CA ILE A 188 8.51 -15.93 11.62
C ILE A 188 9.65 -16.14 12.64
N ALA A 189 9.36 -16.74 13.80
CA ALA A 189 10.36 -17.03 14.83
C ALA A 189 11.46 -18.02 14.37
N TYR A 190 11.15 -18.95 13.46
CA TYR A 190 12.10 -19.91 12.90
C TYR A 190 13.07 -19.23 11.92
N TYR A 191 12.58 -18.32 11.06
CA TYR A 191 13.42 -17.58 10.14
C TYR A 191 14.41 -16.64 10.86
N HIS A 192 14.02 -16.03 11.98
CA HIS A 192 14.92 -15.19 12.78
C HIS A 192 16.05 -15.95 13.49
N ARG A 193 15.99 -17.28 13.62
CA ARG A 193 17.01 -18.08 14.33
C ARG A 193 18.08 -18.70 13.43
N GLY A 194 17.86 -18.80 12.11
CA GLY A 194 18.69 -19.64 11.23
C GLY A 194 19.66 -18.90 10.30
N TYR A 195 19.43 -17.62 9.99
CA TYR A 195 20.26 -16.90 9.02
C TYR A 195 21.28 -15.98 9.70
N PRO A 196 22.57 -16.01 9.29
CA PRO A 196 23.55 -15.04 9.76
C PRO A 196 23.04 -13.63 9.44
N ARG A 197 23.12 -12.73 10.43
CA ARG A 197 22.67 -11.33 10.39
C ARG A 197 23.47 -10.51 9.37
N ILE A 198 23.29 -10.76 8.08
CA ILE A 198 23.43 -9.70 7.09
C ILE A 198 22.30 -8.74 7.42
N GLN A 199 22.60 -7.52 7.87
CA GLN A 199 21.58 -6.51 8.16
C GLN A 199 20.68 -6.38 6.93
N PRO A 200 19.46 -6.94 6.93
CA PRO A 200 18.60 -6.84 5.78
C PRO A 200 18.07 -5.41 5.82
N ALA A 201 18.40 -4.62 4.80
CA ALA A 201 17.55 -3.46 4.50
C ALA A 201 16.10 -3.98 4.44
N PRO A 202 15.13 -3.41 5.18
CA PRO A 202 13.75 -3.84 5.13
C PRO A 202 13.31 -4.05 3.68
N PRO A 203 12.74 -5.21 3.31
CA PRO A 203 12.65 -5.66 1.92
C PRO A 203 11.89 -4.65 1.05
N HIS A 204 10.92 -3.97 1.69
CA HIS A 204 10.15 -2.89 1.10
C HIS A 204 10.97 -1.75 0.47
N GLN A 205 12.15 -1.47 1.02
CA GLN A 205 12.95 -0.31 0.62
C GLN A 205 13.40 -0.44 -0.83
N HIS A 206 13.83 -1.64 -1.26
CA HIS A 206 14.31 -1.88 -2.62
C HIS A 206 13.22 -1.62 -3.66
N GLU A 207 11.99 -2.04 -3.41
CA GLU A 207 10.90 -1.87 -4.37
C GLU A 207 10.34 -0.43 -4.37
N LEU A 208 10.37 0.27 -3.23
CA LEU A 208 10.10 1.72 -3.17
C LEU A 208 11.14 2.49 -4.01
N ILE A 209 12.40 2.09 -3.94
CA ILE A 209 13.48 2.65 -4.77
C ILE A 209 13.19 2.38 -6.26
N ILE A 210 12.94 1.11 -6.62
CA ILE A 210 12.68 0.73 -8.02
C ILE A 210 11.48 1.50 -8.60
N SER A 211 10.35 1.48 -7.91
CA SER A 211 9.14 2.19 -8.35
C SER A 211 9.40 3.68 -8.57
N SER A 212 10.21 4.31 -7.71
CA SER A 212 10.59 5.70 -7.86
C SER A 212 11.42 5.98 -9.11
N VAL A 213 12.22 5.02 -9.55
CA VAL A 213 13.05 5.18 -10.75
C VAL A 213 12.24 4.87 -12.02
N ILE A 214 11.29 3.93 -11.96
CA ILE A 214 10.47 3.50 -13.11
C ILE A 214 9.56 4.61 -13.63
N TRP A 215 9.01 5.43 -12.72
CA TRP A 215 8.15 6.56 -13.06
C TRP A 215 8.86 7.91 -12.82
N PRO A 216 9.87 8.26 -13.65
CA PRO A 216 10.74 9.42 -13.41
C PRO A 216 9.99 10.75 -13.38
N ASN A 217 8.87 10.84 -14.11
CA ASN A 217 8.12 12.08 -14.30
C ASN A 217 6.83 12.13 -13.47
N VAL A 218 6.59 11.13 -12.62
CA VAL A 218 5.39 11.06 -11.78
C VAL A 218 5.79 11.43 -10.36
N PRO A 219 5.28 12.54 -9.80
CA PRO A 219 5.47 12.88 -8.41
C PRO A 219 5.10 11.74 -7.46
N ILE A 220 5.94 11.49 -6.47
CA ILE A 220 5.73 10.46 -5.46
C ILE A 220 5.69 11.10 -4.08
N THR A 221 4.69 10.76 -3.29
CA THR A 221 4.61 11.18 -1.88
C THR A 221 4.65 9.96 -0.97
N TYR A 222 5.71 9.86 -0.17
CA TYR A 222 5.84 8.89 0.91
C TYR A 222 5.17 9.43 2.16
N ILE A 223 4.21 8.69 2.68
CA ILE A 223 3.43 9.05 3.85
C ILE A 223 3.82 8.14 5.00
N ASN A 224 4.67 8.66 5.88
CA ASN A 224 5.10 7.96 7.06
C ASN A 224 4.01 8.02 8.13
N SER A 225 3.41 6.88 8.39
CA SER A 225 2.45 6.66 9.47
C SER A 225 3.10 6.17 10.76
N GLY A 226 4.43 6.20 10.87
CA GLY A 226 5.15 5.60 12.00
C GLY A 226 5.42 4.11 11.87
N SER A 227 4.81 3.43 10.91
CA SER A 227 5.09 2.02 10.66
C SER A 227 6.52 1.78 10.18
N SER A 228 7.14 2.75 9.50
CA SER A 228 8.56 2.66 9.13
C SER A 228 9.48 2.62 10.35
N PHE A 229 9.11 3.28 11.44
CA PHE A 229 9.82 3.19 12.72
C PHE A 229 9.55 1.84 13.38
N LEU A 230 8.28 1.42 13.41
CA LEU A 230 7.85 0.17 14.03
C LEU A 230 8.35 -1.10 13.31
N SER A 231 8.67 -1.02 12.02
CA SER A 231 9.22 -2.12 11.23
C SER A 231 10.71 -2.37 11.49
N ASN A 232 11.40 -1.48 12.22
CA ASN A 232 12.78 -1.74 12.61
C ASN A 232 12.84 -2.81 13.71
N SER A 233 13.98 -3.50 13.79
CA SER A 233 14.25 -4.41 14.90
C SER A 233 14.13 -3.68 16.23
N LYS A 234 13.89 -4.43 17.31
CA LYS A 234 13.82 -3.85 18.65
C LYS A 234 15.11 -3.10 18.99
N GLU A 235 16.25 -3.68 18.63
CA GLU A 235 17.58 -3.12 18.86
C GLU A 235 17.77 -1.80 18.10
N GLU A 236 17.40 -1.72 16.83
CA GLU A 236 17.47 -0.48 16.03
C GLU A 236 16.55 0.60 16.59
N ARG A 237 15.35 0.23 17.06
CA ARG A 237 14.43 1.17 17.72
C ARG A 237 15.03 1.70 19.02
N GLU A 238 15.60 0.84 19.85
CA GLU A 238 16.26 1.24 21.11
C GLU A 238 17.46 2.16 20.86
N VAL A 239 18.28 1.86 19.84
CA VAL A 239 19.39 2.74 19.42
C VAL A 239 18.87 4.10 18.97
N PHE A 240 17.87 4.12 18.08
CA PHE A 240 17.26 5.38 17.62
C PHE A 240 16.67 6.18 18.78
N GLU A 241 15.93 5.55 19.68
CA GLU A 241 15.34 6.21 20.84
C GLU A 241 16.40 6.78 21.79
N SER A 242 17.50 6.07 22.00
CA SER A 242 18.64 6.54 22.81
C SER A 242 19.32 7.75 22.17
N GLU A 243 19.66 7.68 20.87
CA GLU A 243 20.23 8.81 20.13
C GLU A 243 19.31 10.02 20.13
N TYR A 244 18.00 9.79 19.96
CA TYR A 244 17.00 10.83 20.00
C TYR A 244 16.93 11.53 21.37
N GLN A 245 16.95 10.76 22.45
CA GLN A 245 16.98 11.30 23.82
C GLN A 245 18.25 12.12 24.09
N GLN A 246 19.40 11.66 23.58
CA GLN A 246 20.66 12.38 23.70
C GLN A 246 20.63 13.70 22.91
N ALA A 247 20.17 13.66 21.66
CA ALA A 247 20.15 14.83 20.78
C ALA A 247 19.20 15.93 21.26
N THR A 248 18.08 15.55 21.90
CA THR A 248 17.06 16.50 22.31
C THR A 248 17.26 17.09 23.71
N ASN A 249 18.34 16.75 24.41
CA ASN A 249 18.64 17.18 25.79
C ASN A 249 17.50 16.94 26.81
N PHE A 250 16.49 16.12 26.46
CA PHE A 250 15.39 15.78 27.35
C PHE A 250 15.90 14.77 28.40
N ARG A 251 16.51 15.29 29.46
CA ARG A 251 16.99 14.44 30.56
C ARG A 251 15.88 13.66 31.27
N ASN A 252 14.59 13.97 31.06
CA ASN A 252 13.49 13.33 31.80
C ASN A 252 12.18 13.08 31.03
N GLU A 253 12.02 13.51 29.77
CA GLU A 253 10.77 13.27 29.03
C GLU A 253 10.99 12.24 27.93
N LYS A 254 10.54 11.01 28.20
CA LYS A 254 10.42 10.01 27.14
C LYS A 254 9.48 10.54 26.05
N PRO A 255 9.74 10.26 24.76
CA PRO A 255 8.83 10.60 23.68
C PRO A 255 7.41 10.16 24.05
N THR A 256 6.47 11.11 24.02
CA THR A 256 5.15 10.91 24.63
C THR A 256 4.22 10.09 23.76
N THR A 257 4.42 10.06 22.43
CA THR A 257 3.54 9.39 21.46
C THR A 257 4.32 8.80 20.29
N LEU A 258 3.73 7.81 19.61
CA LEU A 258 4.27 7.24 18.37
C LEU A 258 4.42 8.30 17.27
N ASN A 259 3.48 9.26 17.17
CA ASN A 259 3.57 10.37 16.22
C ASN A 259 4.88 11.18 16.35
N HIS A 260 5.33 11.44 17.59
CA HIS A 260 6.55 12.20 17.83
C HIS A 260 7.81 11.45 17.39
N LEU A 261 7.88 10.15 17.69
CA LEU A 261 8.97 9.28 17.22
C LEU A 261 8.97 9.18 15.69
N SER A 262 7.79 9.02 15.09
CA SER A 262 7.61 8.89 13.64
C SER A 262 8.06 10.12 12.88
N LYS A 263 7.71 11.31 13.38
CA LYS A 263 8.20 12.61 12.87
C LYS A 263 9.71 12.70 12.89
N SER A 264 10.30 12.32 14.02
CA SER A 264 11.74 12.36 14.21
C SER A 264 12.47 11.34 13.33
N TYR A 265 11.88 10.16 13.16
CA TYR A 265 12.41 9.09 12.32
C TYR A 265 12.28 9.40 10.82
N GLN A 266 11.28 10.18 10.41
CA GLN A 266 11.04 10.53 9.00
C GLN A 266 12.25 11.18 8.34
N ALA A 267 13.02 12.02 9.04
CA ALA A 267 14.23 12.63 8.50
C ALA A 267 15.29 11.58 8.15
N LYS A 268 15.53 10.62 9.07
CA LYS A 268 16.46 9.49 8.82
C LYS A 268 15.97 8.59 7.69
N PHE A 269 14.66 8.31 7.66
CA PHE A 269 14.06 7.49 6.62
C PHE A 269 14.17 8.16 5.23
N LYS A 270 13.95 9.48 5.19
CA LYS A 270 14.14 10.29 3.98
C LYS A 270 15.60 10.21 3.50
N GLU A 271 16.56 10.52 4.36
CA GLU A 271 17.99 10.49 4.04
C GLU A 271 18.41 9.12 3.49
N PHE A 272 18.01 8.05 4.18
CA PHE A 272 18.26 6.69 3.75
C PHE A 272 17.67 6.41 2.35
N LEU A 273 16.41 6.76 2.10
CA LEU A 273 15.78 6.52 0.80
C LEU A 273 16.43 7.34 -0.31
N GLU A 274 16.77 8.60 -0.06
CA GLU A 274 17.45 9.47 -1.03
C GLU A 274 18.82 8.90 -1.42
N GLU A 275 19.62 8.45 -0.45
CA GLU A 275 20.92 7.81 -0.71
C GLU A 275 20.76 6.58 -1.64
N LYS A 276 19.79 5.72 -1.34
CA LYS A 276 19.56 4.51 -2.14
C LYS A 276 18.96 4.82 -3.52
N LEU A 277 18.12 5.85 -3.63
CA LEU A 277 17.61 6.34 -4.91
C LEU A 277 18.74 6.87 -5.78
N ILE A 278 19.64 7.68 -5.23
CA ILE A 278 20.82 8.19 -5.95
C ILE A 278 21.67 7.02 -6.47
N SER A 279 21.92 6.00 -5.63
CA SER A 279 22.64 4.80 -6.05
C SER A 279 21.94 4.10 -7.22
N ALA A 280 20.63 3.84 -7.12
CA ALA A 280 19.88 3.16 -8.17
C ALA A 280 19.79 3.96 -9.47
N MET A 281 19.67 5.30 -9.39
CA MET A 281 19.70 6.18 -10.57
C MET A 281 21.07 6.20 -11.24
N ARG A 282 22.16 6.14 -10.46
CA ARG A 282 23.53 6.01 -10.96
C ARG A 282 23.75 4.69 -11.68
N ASP A 283 23.21 3.59 -11.15
CA ASP A 283 23.26 2.27 -11.80
C ASP A 283 22.53 2.28 -13.15
N GLN A 284 21.51 3.13 -13.31
CA GLN A 284 20.83 3.39 -14.58
C GLN A 284 21.47 4.50 -15.44
N GLN A 285 22.66 4.97 -15.07
CA GLN A 285 23.42 6.00 -15.80
C GLN A 285 22.68 7.34 -15.95
N TRP A 286 21.86 7.73 -14.97
CA TRP A 286 21.24 9.06 -14.98
C TRP A 286 22.28 10.14 -14.66
N THR A 287 22.18 11.29 -15.34
CA THR A 287 23.00 12.48 -15.04
C THR A 287 22.65 13.06 -13.68
N GLU A 288 23.57 13.81 -13.05
CA GLU A 288 23.34 14.46 -11.76
C GLU A 288 22.12 15.39 -11.80
N GLU A 289 21.98 16.20 -12.86
CA GLU A 289 20.81 17.07 -13.09
C GLU A 289 19.49 16.28 -13.09
N LYS A 290 19.47 15.10 -13.73
CA LYS A 290 18.28 14.24 -13.75
C LYS A 290 18.00 13.59 -12.40
N GLN A 291 19.05 13.28 -11.64
CA GLN A 291 18.91 12.76 -10.27
C GLN A 291 18.30 13.84 -9.36
N GLU A 292 18.83 15.06 -9.40
CA GLU A 292 18.32 16.20 -8.63
C GLU A 292 16.87 16.52 -8.99
N ALA A 293 16.57 16.67 -10.28
CA ALA A 293 15.21 16.88 -10.76
C ALA A 293 14.24 15.77 -10.32
N ARG A 294 14.71 14.53 -10.19
CA ARG A 294 13.89 13.43 -9.67
C ARG A 294 13.65 13.57 -8.17
N LEU A 295 14.68 13.85 -7.39
CA LEU A 295 14.55 14.04 -5.95
C LEU A 295 13.58 15.17 -5.61
N ASP A 296 13.55 16.26 -6.40
CA ASP A 296 12.60 17.37 -6.25
C ASP A 296 11.13 16.97 -6.43
N THR A 297 10.86 15.90 -7.19
CA THR A 297 9.50 15.37 -7.39
C THR A 297 9.07 14.37 -6.31
N ILE A 298 9.98 14.03 -5.38
CA ILE A 298 9.72 13.10 -4.29
C ILE A 298 9.47 13.90 -3.00
N GLN A 299 8.31 13.65 -2.39
CA GLN A 299 7.91 14.28 -1.15
C GLN A 299 7.83 13.26 -0.02
N PHE A 300 8.17 13.70 1.18
CA PHE A 300 8.01 12.92 2.41
C PHE A 300 7.10 13.69 3.35
N LYS A 301 6.01 13.06 3.77
CA LYS A 301 5.03 13.63 4.69
C LYS A 301 4.79 12.68 5.85
N THR A 302 4.53 13.23 7.01
CA THR A 302 3.88 12.50 8.09
C THR A 302 2.43 12.22 7.70
N LEU A 303 1.83 11.22 8.33
CA LEU A 303 0.38 11.01 8.24
C LEU A 303 -0.40 12.27 8.63
N GLU A 304 0.03 12.99 9.67
CA GLU A 304 -0.64 14.20 10.15
C GLU A 304 -0.59 15.37 9.14
N GLU A 305 0.57 15.60 8.51
CA GLU A 305 0.73 16.62 7.47
C GLU A 305 -0.15 16.32 6.27
N TRP A 306 -0.12 15.07 5.80
CA TRP A 306 -0.94 14.65 4.68
C TRP A 306 -2.45 14.72 5.01
N MET A 307 -2.86 14.40 6.24
CA MET A 307 -4.25 14.54 6.67
C MET A 307 -4.76 15.99 6.70
N LYS A 308 -3.87 16.98 6.82
CA LYS A 308 -4.26 18.40 6.75
C LYS A 308 -4.54 18.83 5.30
N GLU A 309 -3.94 18.15 4.33
CA GLU A 309 -4.17 18.36 2.92
C GLU A 309 -5.50 17.72 2.51
N ASP A 310 -6.32 18.44 1.74
CA ASP A 310 -7.68 17.99 1.40
C ASP A 310 -7.72 17.02 0.21
N ASP A 311 -6.57 16.80 -0.44
CA ASP A 311 -6.45 16.19 -1.76
C ASP A 311 -7.07 14.79 -1.90
N LEU A 312 -7.18 14.03 -0.80
CA LEU A 312 -7.71 12.66 -0.81
C LEU A 312 -8.72 12.35 0.30
N LYS A 313 -9.20 13.34 1.06
CA LYS A 313 -10.14 13.09 2.17
C LYS A 313 -11.46 12.46 1.70
N GLU A 314 -11.91 12.79 0.48
CA GLU A 314 -13.12 12.18 -0.10
C GLU A 314 -12.92 10.70 -0.48
N GLY A 315 -11.68 10.24 -0.62
CA GLY A 315 -11.32 8.92 -1.12
C GLY A 315 -10.91 7.91 -0.05
N LEU A 316 -10.93 8.26 1.23
CA LEU A 316 -10.57 7.34 2.31
C LEU A 316 -11.65 7.36 3.39
N ASP A 317 -11.87 6.21 4.02
CA ASP A 317 -12.94 6.00 4.99
C ASP A 317 -12.66 6.82 6.26
N SER A 318 -13.61 7.70 6.65
CA SER A 318 -13.51 8.52 7.86
C SER A 318 -13.30 7.70 9.12
N GLU A 319 -13.88 6.50 9.21
CA GLU A 319 -13.70 5.63 10.37
C GLU A 319 -12.28 5.06 10.41
N GLU A 320 -11.74 4.66 9.25
CA GLU A 320 -10.35 4.20 9.15
C GLU A 320 -9.37 5.31 9.54
N TRP A 321 -9.67 6.54 9.15
CA TRP A 321 -8.88 7.70 9.56
C TRP A 321 -8.84 7.91 11.05
N GLU A 322 -9.99 7.82 11.72
CA GLU A 322 -10.07 7.95 13.17
C GLU A 322 -9.27 6.85 13.86
N VAL A 323 -9.32 5.61 13.34
CA VAL A 323 -8.52 4.48 13.84
C VAL A 323 -7.03 4.74 13.68
N TRP A 324 -6.59 5.25 12.52
CA TRP A 324 -5.19 5.58 12.29
C TRP A 324 -4.71 6.71 13.19
N ALA A 325 -5.50 7.77 13.33
CA ALA A 325 -5.18 8.90 14.22
C ALA A 325 -5.13 8.47 15.70
N ASP A 326 -6.09 7.67 16.15
CA ASP A 326 -6.10 7.10 17.51
C ASP A 326 -4.83 6.28 17.75
N TYR A 327 -4.49 5.39 16.81
CA TYR A 327 -3.29 4.56 16.92
C TYR A 327 -2.02 5.41 17.07
N MET A 328 -1.88 6.47 16.27
CA MET A 328 -0.73 7.37 16.32
C MET A 328 -0.62 8.21 17.58
N SER A 329 -1.75 8.43 18.27
CA SER A 329 -1.79 9.14 19.55
C SER A 329 -1.35 8.28 20.74
N LYS A 330 -1.25 6.95 20.57
CA LYS A 330 -0.87 6.03 21.66
C LYS A 330 0.59 6.24 22.08
N LYS A 331 0.83 6.06 23.38
CA LYS A 331 2.20 6.06 23.94
C LYS A 331 2.93 4.79 23.49
N ASN A 332 4.20 4.92 23.08
CA ASN A 332 5.00 3.84 22.49
C ASN A 332 5.01 2.53 23.33
N GLY A 333 5.01 2.65 24.67
CA GLY A 333 4.98 1.49 25.59
C GLY A 333 3.62 0.78 25.77
N ARG A 334 2.56 1.23 25.10
CA ARG A 334 1.22 0.59 25.14
C ARG A 334 0.83 -0.06 23.81
N VAL A 335 1.69 0.00 22.81
CA VAL A 335 1.51 -0.75 21.56
C VAL A 335 1.96 -2.18 21.83
N GLY A 336 1.06 -2.98 22.42
CA GLY A 336 1.30 -4.40 22.61
C GLY A 336 1.40 -5.10 21.26
N TYR A 337 2.47 -5.86 21.07
CA TYR A 337 2.66 -6.80 19.97
C TYR A 337 2.20 -8.19 20.38
#